data_AF-A0A841DVJ5-F1
#
_entry.id   AF-A0A841DVJ5-F1
#
_cell.length_a   1.000
_cell.length_b   1.000
_cell.length_c   1.000
_cell.angle_alpha   90.00
_cell.angle_beta   90.00
_cell.angle_gamma   90.00
#
_symmetry.space_group_name_H-M   'P 1'
#
loop_
_entity.id
_entity.type
_entity.pdbx_description
1 polymer ?
#
loop_
_entity_poly.entity_id
_entity_poly.type
_entity_poly.pdbx_seq_one_letter_code
_entity_poly.pdbx_strand_id
1 'polypeptide(L)'
;MAAYDELTERFRANHALLVAARDRLQAAVSAGTATGEQRTRLDTVNELLTPVTAAEVDAEGNVVEVRRPRQFLKVDPEGQGRAVEVLGELRQAKNVAVLVPGMGNSLDTFRGQADRGDLVRAEAGPGTAVIVWLDYDSPQGLAQAASKDAALDGGPRLAEFLHEVDELKAADAEVTLVAHSYGTDVAGEALINGARPARVVMTGSPGIRKYIDEAADFVPSPTRLYVERAPGDYVAYSEWHGPDPATFPDAVRMATNDPLANDEAVSVHWHNEYYRTNSEALRNIGRVVRGDLQAITTTATTRTTETELAPLTSWGTPFNHLAKTASAVYNGVVNLTHPHRHPTAPPNTPTAAPGTPAALPDAPAVPVPDDGVRQAGWSSVERVPGERESTARGAGVSRGGAHRDHQTGGRGR
;
A
#
# COMPACT_ATOMS: atom_id res chain seq x y z
N MET A 1 24.63 -16.27 -15.83
CA MET A 1 23.75 -17.15 -16.62
C MET A 1 22.74 -17.81 -15.69
N ALA A 2 23.06 -18.87 -14.94
CA ALA A 2 22.08 -19.59 -14.09
C ALA A 2 21.02 -18.72 -13.34
N ALA A 3 21.43 -17.69 -12.58
CA ALA A 3 20.51 -16.81 -11.84
C ALA A 3 19.70 -15.81 -12.70
N TYR A 4 20.10 -15.58 -13.95
CA TYR A 4 19.35 -14.83 -14.96
C TYR A 4 18.29 -15.73 -15.63
N ASP A 5 18.65 -17.00 -15.86
CA ASP A 5 17.74 -18.02 -16.38
C ASP A 5 16.60 -18.29 -15.38
N GLU A 6 16.92 -18.34 -14.08
CA GLU A 6 15.95 -18.48 -12.97
C GLU A 6 14.93 -17.34 -12.90
N LEU A 7 15.37 -16.07 -12.93
CA LEU A 7 14.47 -14.92 -12.90
C LEU A 7 13.55 -14.90 -14.13
N THR A 8 14.09 -15.24 -15.30
CA THR A 8 13.33 -15.36 -16.56
C THR A 8 12.30 -16.48 -16.49
N GLU A 9 12.66 -17.64 -15.91
CA GLU A 9 11.73 -18.75 -15.70
C GLU A 9 10.63 -18.38 -14.70
N ARG A 10 10.96 -17.65 -13.63
CA ARG A 10 9.98 -17.15 -12.65
C ARG A 10 8.97 -16.20 -13.27
N PHE A 11 9.40 -15.28 -14.14
CA PHE A 11 8.48 -14.43 -14.91
C PHE A 11 7.60 -15.25 -15.86
N ARG A 12 8.16 -16.26 -16.55
CA ARG A 12 7.43 -17.17 -17.43
C ARG A 12 6.37 -17.99 -16.67
N ALA A 13 6.72 -18.52 -15.50
CA ALA A 13 5.82 -19.30 -14.66
C ALA A 13 4.63 -18.46 -14.15
N ASN A 14 4.88 -17.25 -13.64
CA ASN A 14 3.81 -16.35 -13.19
C ASN A 14 2.92 -15.88 -14.35
N HIS A 15 3.49 -15.62 -15.54
CA HIS A 15 2.70 -15.35 -16.74
C HIS A 15 1.81 -16.54 -17.13
N ALA A 16 2.30 -17.78 -17.00
CA ALA A 16 1.49 -18.98 -17.25
C ALA A 16 0.34 -19.14 -16.23
N LEU A 17 0.53 -18.75 -14.97
CA LEU A 17 -0.54 -18.71 -13.96
C LEU A 17 -1.65 -17.71 -14.35
N LEU A 18 -1.29 -16.51 -14.81
CA LEU A 18 -2.26 -15.53 -15.31
C LEU A 18 -3.02 -16.07 -16.54
N VAL A 19 -2.34 -16.71 -17.49
CA VAL A 19 -2.98 -17.35 -18.65
C VAL A 19 -3.98 -18.43 -18.22
N ALA A 20 -3.61 -19.32 -17.30
CA ALA A 20 -4.49 -20.36 -16.78
C ALA A 20 -5.71 -19.78 -16.04
N ALA A 21 -5.52 -18.70 -15.28
CA ALA A 21 -6.60 -17.99 -14.61
C ALA A 21 -7.57 -17.34 -15.59
N ARG A 22 -7.06 -16.64 -16.62
CA ARG A 22 -7.87 -16.08 -17.72
C ARG A 22 -8.72 -17.17 -18.37
N ASP A 23 -8.11 -18.29 -18.75
CA ASP A 23 -8.79 -19.33 -19.53
C ASP A 23 -9.90 -20.00 -18.71
N ARG A 24 -9.68 -20.24 -17.42
CA ARG A 24 -10.69 -20.71 -16.46
C ARG A 24 -11.84 -19.71 -16.29
N LEU A 25 -11.53 -18.43 -16.08
CA LEU A 25 -12.54 -17.39 -15.88
C LEU A 25 -13.35 -17.15 -17.16
N GLN A 26 -12.70 -17.13 -18.32
CA GLN A 26 -13.32 -17.04 -19.63
C GLN A 26 -14.23 -18.26 -19.90
N ALA A 27 -13.84 -19.46 -19.50
CA ALA A 27 -14.70 -20.64 -19.59
C ALA A 27 -15.96 -20.51 -18.74
N ALA A 28 -15.87 -20.01 -17.51
CA ALA A 28 -17.03 -19.73 -16.65
C ALA A 28 -17.95 -18.63 -17.23
N VAL A 29 -17.38 -17.59 -17.85
CA VAL A 29 -18.15 -16.56 -18.56
C VAL A 29 -18.88 -17.16 -19.76
N SER A 30 -18.18 -17.93 -20.60
CA SER A 30 -18.75 -18.58 -21.79
C SER A 30 -19.82 -19.64 -21.46
N ALA A 31 -19.70 -20.31 -20.31
CA ALA A 31 -20.72 -21.24 -19.80
C ALA A 31 -21.92 -20.54 -19.13
N GLY A 32 -21.88 -19.20 -18.97
CA GLY A 32 -22.92 -18.44 -18.27
C GLY A 32 -22.92 -18.63 -16.74
N THR A 33 -21.90 -19.28 -16.17
CA THR A 33 -21.82 -19.61 -14.73
C THR A 33 -21.02 -18.59 -13.92
N ALA A 34 -20.32 -17.65 -14.55
CA ALA A 34 -19.49 -16.66 -13.85
C ALA A 34 -20.28 -15.72 -12.92
N THR A 35 -19.75 -15.50 -11.73
CA THR A 35 -20.21 -14.45 -10.79
C THR A 35 -19.84 -13.05 -11.29
N GLY A 36 -20.33 -11.99 -10.61
CA GLY A 36 -19.88 -10.62 -10.88
C GLY A 36 -18.38 -10.46 -10.68
N GLU A 37 -17.87 -10.91 -9.54
CA GLU A 37 -16.45 -10.89 -9.16
C GLU A 37 -15.57 -11.64 -10.17
N GLN A 38 -16.02 -12.79 -10.68
CA GLN A 38 -15.29 -13.54 -11.70
C GLN A 38 -15.20 -12.83 -13.05
N ARG A 39 -16.17 -11.97 -13.40
CA ARG A 39 -16.08 -11.10 -14.59
C ARG A 39 -15.06 -9.98 -14.34
N THR A 40 -15.14 -9.30 -13.21
CA THR A 40 -14.14 -8.28 -12.83
C THR A 40 -12.73 -8.85 -12.82
N ARG A 41 -12.52 -10.02 -12.19
CA ARG A 41 -11.21 -10.69 -12.15
C ARG A 41 -10.73 -11.13 -13.54
N LEU A 42 -11.64 -11.47 -14.47
CA LEU A 42 -11.26 -11.75 -15.87
C LEU A 42 -10.72 -10.49 -16.56
N ASP A 43 -11.41 -9.34 -16.38
CA ASP A 43 -10.96 -8.05 -16.93
C ASP A 43 -9.58 -7.66 -16.34
N THR A 44 -9.42 -7.78 -15.02
CA THR A 44 -8.14 -7.58 -14.31
C THR A 44 -7.03 -8.49 -14.87
N VAL A 45 -7.27 -9.80 -15.00
CA VAL A 45 -6.24 -10.74 -15.50
C VAL A 45 -5.90 -10.46 -16.97
N ASN A 46 -6.86 -10.05 -17.80
CA ASN A 46 -6.59 -9.60 -19.18
C ASN A 46 -5.70 -8.34 -19.21
N GLU A 47 -5.88 -7.42 -18.25
CA GLU A 47 -5.01 -6.25 -18.11
C GLU A 47 -3.60 -6.61 -17.65
N LEU A 48 -3.45 -7.52 -16.67
CA LEU A 48 -2.15 -8.03 -16.22
C LEU A 48 -1.42 -8.85 -17.31
N LEU A 49 -2.17 -9.46 -18.24
CA LEU A 49 -1.62 -10.13 -19.43
C LEU A 49 -1.32 -9.18 -20.60
N THR A 50 -1.74 -7.91 -20.54
CA THR A 50 -1.49 -6.95 -21.62
C THR A 50 0.01 -6.60 -21.66
N PRO A 51 0.73 -6.84 -22.78
CA PRO A 51 2.14 -6.56 -22.87
C PRO A 51 2.44 -5.07 -22.77
N VAL A 52 3.43 -4.72 -21.96
CA VAL A 52 3.98 -3.37 -21.83
C VAL A 52 4.88 -3.04 -23.03
N THR A 53 4.91 -1.77 -23.40
CA THR A 53 5.80 -1.22 -24.41
C THR A 53 7.10 -0.76 -23.75
N ALA A 54 8.24 -1.18 -24.29
CA ALA A 54 9.57 -0.71 -23.94
C ALA A 54 10.26 -0.11 -25.17
N ALA A 55 11.11 0.89 -24.94
CA ALA A 55 12.02 1.41 -25.95
C ALA A 55 13.36 0.68 -25.81
N GLU A 56 13.80 0.03 -26.90
CA GLU A 56 15.07 -0.71 -26.97
C GLU A 56 15.93 -0.15 -28.10
N VAL A 57 17.22 -0.49 -28.11
CA VAL A 57 18.14 -0.12 -29.20
C VAL A 57 18.41 -1.37 -30.02
N ASP A 58 18.12 -1.33 -31.33
CA ASP A 58 18.39 -2.45 -32.25
C ASP A 58 19.90 -2.58 -32.58
N ALA A 59 20.26 -3.60 -33.36
CA ALA A 59 21.67 -3.86 -33.72
C ALA A 59 22.28 -2.75 -34.59
N GLU A 60 21.43 -1.96 -35.23
CA GLU A 60 21.75 -0.83 -36.10
C GLU A 60 21.83 0.51 -35.34
N GLY A 61 21.45 0.54 -34.05
CA GLY A 61 21.51 1.70 -33.17
C GLY A 61 20.23 2.56 -33.13
N ASN A 62 19.13 2.10 -33.72
CA ASN A 62 17.85 2.82 -33.71
C ASN A 62 17.06 2.50 -32.44
N VAL A 63 16.30 3.49 -31.94
CA VAL A 63 15.32 3.25 -30.87
C VAL A 63 14.07 2.62 -31.48
N VAL A 64 13.77 1.38 -31.08
CA VAL A 64 12.62 0.59 -31.54
C VAL A 64 11.63 0.34 -30.41
N GLU A 65 10.35 0.25 -30.76
CA GLU A 65 9.29 -0.12 -29.80
C GLU A 65 9.17 -1.65 -29.74
N VAL A 66 9.37 -2.22 -28.54
CA VAL A 66 9.25 -3.66 -28.29
C VAL A 66 8.16 -3.91 -27.27
N ARG A 67 7.29 -4.88 -27.55
CA ARG A 67 6.23 -5.30 -26.62
C ARG A 67 6.68 -6.52 -25.84
N ARG A 68 6.77 -6.40 -24.51
CA ARG A 68 7.19 -7.48 -23.60
C ARG A 68 6.06 -7.84 -22.64
N PRO A 69 5.90 -9.13 -22.25
CA PRO A 69 5.04 -9.49 -21.13
C PRO A 69 5.46 -8.75 -19.85
N ARG A 70 4.47 -8.41 -19.00
CA ARG A 70 4.71 -7.86 -17.66
C ARG A 70 5.49 -8.85 -16.80
N GLN A 71 6.39 -8.34 -15.96
CA GLN A 71 7.39 -9.13 -15.24
C GLN A 71 6.97 -9.38 -13.79
N PHE A 72 6.26 -10.48 -13.53
CA PHE A 72 5.79 -10.81 -12.18
C PHE A 72 6.67 -11.83 -11.45
N LEU A 73 7.18 -11.46 -10.27
CA LEU A 73 7.82 -12.39 -9.33
C LEU A 73 6.81 -13.30 -8.63
N LYS A 74 5.58 -12.81 -8.44
CA LYS A 74 4.47 -13.55 -7.85
C LYS A 74 3.14 -13.06 -8.42
N VAL A 75 2.23 -13.99 -8.69
CA VAL A 75 0.80 -13.71 -8.87
C VAL A 75 -0.03 -14.74 -8.10
N ASP A 76 -1.12 -14.29 -7.50
CA ASP A 76 -2.22 -15.14 -7.05
C ASP A 76 -3.54 -14.50 -7.49
N PRO A 77 -4.29 -15.11 -8.42
CA PRO A 77 -5.54 -14.56 -8.94
C PRO A 77 -6.78 -14.99 -8.12
N GLU A 78 -6.64 -15.64 -6.97
CA GLU A 78 -7.77 -16.00 -6.09
C GLU A 78 -7.99 -14.99 -4.94
N GLY A 79 -9.20 -14.95 -4.39
CA GLY A 79 -9.56 -14.04 -3.29
C GLY A 79 -9.35 -12.55 -3.66
N GLN A 80 -8.83 -11.75 -2.72
CA GLN A 80 -8.41 -10.37 -3.01
C GLN A 80 -7.32 -10.30 -4.10
N GLY A 81 -6.58 -11.39 -4.27
CA GLY A 81 -5.49 -11.54 -5.23
C GLY A 81 -4.24 -10.76 -4.83
N ARG A 82 -3.09 -11.28 -5.26
CA ARG A 82 -1.76 -10.79 -4.91
C ARG A 82 -0.91 -10.68 -6.18
N ALA A 83 -0.05 -9.67 -6.22
CA ALA A 83 0.90 -9.49 -7.32
C ALA A 83 2.18 -8.82 -6.82
N VAL A 84 3.32 -9.28 -7.33
CA VAL A 84 4.62 -8.65 -7.16
C VAL A 84 5.21 -8.44 -8.54
N GLU A 85 5.18 -7.19 -9.02
CA GLU A 85 5.61 -6.81 -10.37
C GLU A 85 6.95 -6.07 -10.35
N VAL A 86 7.82 -6.36 -11.31
CA VAL A 86 9.07 -5.66 -11.56
C VAL A 86 8.88 -4.70 -12.74
N LEU A 87 9.22 -3.43 -12.50
CA LEU A 87 9.25 -2.37 -13.49
C LEU A 87 10.72 -2.03 -13.80
N GLY A 88 11.18 -2.35 -15.01
CA GLY A 88 12.57 -2.17 -15.43
C GLY A 88 13.49 -3.37 -15.14
N GLU A 89 14.77 -3.23 -15.46
CA GLU A 89 15.71 -4.35 -15.53
C GLU A 89 16.39 -4.63 -14.16
N LEU A 90 15.73 -5.40 -13.28
CA LEU A 90 16.20 -5.69 -11.91
C LEU A 90 17.64 -6.20 -11.79
N ARG A 91 18.10 -7.03 -12.74
CA ARG A 91 19.47 -7.58 -12.77
C ARG A 91 20.54 -6.57 -13.26
N GLN A 92 20.14 -5.40 -13.75
CA GLN A 92 21.01 -4.34 -14.27
C GLN A 92 20.86 -3.02 -13.48
N ALA A 93 19.83 -2.90 -12.65
CA ALA A 93 19.56 -1.71 -11.85
C ALA A 93 20.59 -1.54 -10.73
N LYS A 94 21.00 -0.30 -10.48
CA LYS A 94 21.81 0.12 -9.33
C LYS A 94 20.95 0.53 -8.14
N ASN A 95 19.73 0.95 -8.41
CA ASN A 95 18.74 1.33 -7.41
C ASN A 95 17.53 0.42 -7.56
N VAL A 96 17.10 -0.22 -6.47
CA VAL A 96 15.87 -1.03 -6.43
C VAL A 96 14.93 -0.41 -5.41
N ALA A 97 13.79 0.12 -5.84
CA ALA A 97 12.73 0.50 -4.91
C ALA A 97 11.76 -0.67 -4.72
N VAL A 98 11.31 -0.94 -3.50
CA VAL A 98 10.18 -1.85 -3.22
C VAL A 98 9.01 -1.00 -2.75
N LEU A 99 7.97 -0.87 -3.56
CA LEU A 99 6.78 -0.06 -3.28
C LEU A 99 5.72 -0.91 -2.57
N VAL A 100 5.39 -0.55 -1.33
CA VAL A 100 4.36 -1.18 -0.50
C VAL A 100 3.14 -0.25 -0.40
N PRO A 101 1.99 -0.64 -0.97
CA PRO A 101 0.79 0.19 -1.01
C PRO A 101 0.04 0.19 0.34
N GLY A 102 -1.00 1.01 0.43
CA GLY A 102 -1.84 1.14 1.63
C GLY A 102 -3.12 0.30 1.60
N MET A 103 -4.08 0.66 2.44
CA MET A 103 -5.44 0.10 2.41
C MET A 103 -6.16 0.34 1.06
N GLY A 104 -7.17 -0.47 0.77
CA GLY A 104 -7.97 -0.41 -0.46
C GLY A 104 -7.30 -0.98 -1.70
N ASN A 105 -6.17 -1.69 -1.52
CA ASN A 105 -5.45 -2.34 -2.62
C ASN A 105 -5.77 -3.84 -2.69
N SER A 106 -5.94 -4.33 -3.91
CA SER A 106 -6.23 -5.71 -4.27
C SER A 106 -5.68 -5.95 -5.67
N LEU A 107 -5.73 -7.18 -6.20
CA LEU A 107 -5.32 -7.43 -7.58
C LEU A 107 -6.14 -6.59 -8.59
N ASP A 108 -7.42 -6.36 -8.29
CA ASP A 108 -8.34 -5.59 -9.15
C ASP A 108 -8.07 -4.08 -9.15
N THR A 109 -7.27 -3.57 -8.19
CA THR A 109 -6.80 -2.17 -8.15
C THR A 109 -5.30 -2.02 -8.40
N PHE A 110 -4.59 -3.12 -8.65
CA PHE A 110 -3.12 -3.17 -8.76
C PHE A 110 -2.55 -2.23 -9.85
N ARG A 111 -3.31 -1.97 -10.93
CA ARG A 111 -2.95 -0.99 -11.98
C ARG A 111 -2.52 0.36 -11.41
N GLY A 112 -3.22 0.88 -10.41
CA GLY A 112 -2.90 2.17 -9.81
C GLY A 112 -1.58 2.17 -9.03
N GLN A 113 -1.14 1.01 -8.54
CA GLN A 113 0.16 0.85 -7.88
C GLN A 113 1.28 0.58 -8.88
N ALA A 114 1.00 -0.07 -10.02
CA ALA A 114 1.91 -0.15 -11.16
C ALA A 114 2.21 1.24 -11.74
N ASP A 115 1.16 2.02 -12.06
CA ASP A 115 1.30 3.42 -12.50
C ASP A 115 2.11 4.27 -11.49
N ARG A 116 1.90 4.06 -10.18
CA ARG A 116 2.67 4.72 -9.11
C ARG A 116 4.14 4.25 -9.06
N GLY A 117 4.39 2.97 -9.29
CA GLY A 117 5.74 2.42 -9.39
C GLY A 117 6.53 3.03 -10.55
N ASP A 118 5.90 3.23 -11.71
CA ASP A 118 6.52 3.91 -12.86
C ASP A 118 6.79 5.40 -12.58
N LEU A 119 5.93 6.10 -11.81
CA LEU A 119 6.21 7.47 -11.37
C LEU A 119 7.46 7.53 -10.47
N VAL A 120 7.61 6.62 -9.51
CA VAL A 120 8.82 6.52 -8.67
C VAL A 120 10.05 6.18 -9.52
N ARG A 121 9.91 5.27 -10.48
CA ARG A 121 10.99 4.86 -11.40
C ARG A 121 11.45 6.01 -12.28
N ALA A 122 10.53 6.79 -12.83
CA ALA A 122 10.81 7.93 -13.69
C ALA A 122 11.56 9.04 -12.93
N GLU A 123 11.15 9.35 -11.69
CA GLU A 123 11.78 10.38 -10.86
C GLU A 123 13.14 9.95 -10.27
N ALA A 124 13.30 8.65 -9.96
CA ALA A 124 14.60 8.08 -9.58
C ALA A 124 15.58 8.06 -10.77
N GLY A 125 15.07 7.88 -11.99
CA GLY A 125 15.82 7.99 -13.24
C GLY A 125 16.53 6.70 -13.69
N PRO A 126 17.39 6.79 -14.72
CA PRO A 126 18.03 5.64 -15.36
C PRO A 126 18.82 4.74 -14.40
N GLY A 127 18.84 3.43 -14.67
CA GLY A 127 19.46 2.44 -13.78
C GLY A 127 18.64 2.11 -12.53
N THR A 128 17.36 2.48 -12.50
CA THR A 128 16.41 2.12 -11.43
C THR A 128 15.44 1.03 -11.89
N ALA A 129 15.23 0.04 -11.03
CA ALA A 129 14.08 -0.87 -11.09
C ALA A 129 13.15 -0.59 -9.90
N VAL A 130 11.84 -0.77 -10.08
CA VAL A 130 10.85 -0.65 -9.02
C VAL A 130 10.06 -1.95 -8.94
N ILE A 131 9.95 -2.51 -7.75
CA ILE A 131 9.15 -3.69 -7.47
C ILE A 131 7.88 -3.22 -6.76
N VAL A 132 6.72 -3.37 -7.41
CA VAL A 132 5.43 -3.09 -6.78
C VAL A 132 4.97 -4.33 -6.05
N TRP A 133 4.95 -4.28 -4.72
CA TRP A 133 4.72 -5.43 -3.86
C TRP A 133 3.33 -5.37 -3.22
N LEU A 134 2.42 -6.23 -3.70
CA LEU A 134 1.13 -6.50 -3.08
C LEU A 134 1.03 -8.01 -2.78
N ASP A 135 1.71 -8.44 -1.72
CA ASP A 135 1.63 -9.81 -1.19
C ASP A 135 1.18 -9.86 0.28
N TYR A 136 0.16 -9.06 0.59
CA TYR A 136 -0.58 -9.11 1.86
C TYR A 136 -2.05 -8.76 1.60
N ASP A 137 -2.95 -9.21 2.47
CA ASP A 137 -4.38 -8.92 2.32
C ASP A 137 -4.66 -7.51 2.87
N SER A 138 -4.57 -6.51 1.98
CA SER A 138 -4.76 -5.11 2.37
C SER A 138 -6.15 -4.88 2.97
N PRO A 139 -6.28 -4.04 4.02
CA PRO A 139 -7.59 -3.66 4.55
C PRO A 139 -8.47 -3.00 3.48
N GLN A 140 -9.68 -3.50 3.25
CA GLN A 140 -10.59 -2.98 2.20
C GLN A 140 -11.51 -1.85 2.71
N GLY A 141 -11.27 -1.34 3.92
CA GLY A 141 -12.01 -0.21 4.48
C GLY A 141 -11.51 0.19 5.87
N LEU A 142 -11.91 1.38 6.33
CA LEU A 142 -11.36 2.00 7.55
C LEU A 142 -11.52 1.14 8.82
N ALA A 143 -12.59 0.35 8.92
CA ALA A 143 -12.82 -0.54 10.06
C ALA A 143 -11.80 -1.69 10.13
N GLN A 144 -11.34 -2.20 8.99
CA GLN A 144 -10.26 -3.17 8.91
C GLN A 144 -8.89 -2.48 9.07
N ALA A 145 -8.73 -1.28 8.50
CA ALA A 145 -7.50 -0.50 8.56
C ALA A 145 -7.19 0.05 9.97
N ALA A 146 -8.15 0.00 10.88
CA ALA A 146 -7.96 0.25 12.31
C ALA A 146 -7.36 -0.93 13.09
N SER A 147 -7.29 -2.13 12.47
CA SER A 147 -6.63 -3.29 13.07
C SER A 147 -5.19 -3.43 12.58
N LYS A 148 -4.34 -4.02 13.42
CA LYS A 148 -2.95 -4.39 13.10
C LYS A 148 -2.83 -5.71 12.32
N ASP A 149 -3.89 -6.51 12.21
CA ASP A 149 -3.80 -7.90 11.76
C ASP A 149 -3.14 -8.05 10.37
N ALA A 150 -3.50 -7.18 9.41
CA ALA A 150 -2.93 -7.22 8.07
C ALA A 150 -1.45 -6.79 8.03
N ALA A 151 -1.02 -5.89 8.91
CA ALA A 151 0.39 -5.53 9.06
C ALA A 151 1.19 -6.65 9.75
N LEU A 152 0.59 -7.35 10.71
CA LEU A 152 1.22 -8.48 11.41
C LEU A 152 1.35 -9.75 10.54
N ASP A 153 0.42 -10.01 9.60
CA ASP A 153 0.60 -11.05 8.56
C ASP A 153 1.54 -10.59 7.42
N GLY A 154 1.39 -9.35 6.95
CA GLY A 154 2.14 -8.82 5.82
C GLY A 154 3.62 -8.55 6.12
N GLY A 155 3.95 -8.11 7.34
CA GLY A 155 5.32 -7.74 7.73
C GLY A 155 6.34 -8.87 7.57
N PRO A 156 6.12 -10.07 8.15
CA PRO A 156 7.00 -11.22 7.94
C PRO A 156 7.18 -11.61 6.47
N ARG A 157 6.09 -11.57 5.66
CA ARG A 157 6.14 -11.85 4.22
C ARG A 157 6.99 -10.83 3.45
N LEU A 158 6.88 -9.55 3.81
CA LEU A 158 7.69 -8.48 3.24
C LEU A 158 9.16 -8.59 3.66
N ALA A 159 9.44 -9.05 4.88
CA ALA A 159 10.82 -9.32 5.33
C ALA A 159 11.47 -10.46 4.55
N GLU A 160 10.77 -11.59 4.40
CA GLU A 160 11.19 -12.71 3.55
C GLU A 160 11.39 -12.26 2.10
N PHE A 161 10.46 -11.48 1.55
CA PHE A 161 10.58 -10.94 0.20
C PHE A 161 11.78 -9.99 0.02
N LEU A 162 12.10 -9.16 1.01
CA LEU A 162 13.27 -8.27 0.93
C LEU A 162 14.59 -9.05 0.94
N HIS A 163 14.65 -10.20 1.63
CA HIS A 163 15.78 -11.12 1.53
C HIS A 163 15.85 -11.80 0.15
N GLU A 164 14.71 -12.19 -0.45
CA GLU A 164 14.66 -12.70 -1.82
C GLU A 164 15.16 -11.65 -2.84
N VAL A 165 14.79 -10.38 -2.66
CA VAL A 165 15.26 -9.28 -3.53
C VAL A 165 16.79 -9.14 -3.49
N ASP A 166 17.44 -9.38 -2.35
CA ASP A 166 18.90 -9.34 -2.26
C ASP A 166 19.60 -10.43 -3.11
N GLU A 167 18.94 -11.57 -3.34
CA GLU A 167 19.41 -12.64 -4.23
C GLU A 167 19.08 -12.37 -5.71
N LEU A 168 18.01 -11.61 -5.99
CA LEU A 168 17.50 -11.32 -7.33
C LEU A 168 18.06 -10.03 -7.97
N LYS A 169 18.51 -9.06 -7.20
CA LYS A 169 19.09 -7.79 -7.69
C LYS A 169 20.50 -7.96 -8.28
N ALA A 170 21.11 -6.85 -8.73
CA ALA A 170 22.55 -6.79 -8.97
C ALA A 170 23.34 -6.69 -7.64
N ALA A 171 24.54 -7.26 -7.58
CA ALA A 171 25.29 -7.40 -6.33
C ALA A 171 25.52 -6.06 -5.60
N ASP A 172 25.83 -5.01 -6.35
CA ASP A 172 26.09 -3.64 -5.89
C ASP A 172 24.83 -2.76 -5.79
N ALA A 173 23.65 -3.28 -6.15
CA ALA A 173 22.41 -2.49 -6.10
C ALA A 173 21.95 -2.20 -4.67
N GLU A 174 21.51 -0.97 -4.39
CA GLU A 174 20.91 -0.61 -3.11
C GLU A 174 19.38 -0.72 -3.13
N VAL A 175 18.81 -1.33 -2.09
CA VAL A 175 17.37 -1.50 -1.91
C VAL A 175 16.79 -0.38 -1.04
N THR A 176 15.79 0.33 -1.56
CA THR A 176 14.99 1.32 -0.84
C THR A 176 13.56 0.81 -0.66
N LEU A 177 13.12 0.63 0.58
CA LEU A 177 11.73 0.28 0.88
C LEU A 177 10.89 1.56 0.87
N VAL A 178 9.90 1.67 0.00
CA VAL A 178 9.00 2.83 -0.13
C VAL A 178 7.60 2.42 0.26
N ALA A 179 7.07 2.96 1.35
CA ALA A 179 5.81 2.54 1.94
C ALA A 179 4.81 3.70 2.07
N HIS A 180 3.53 3.39 1.95
CA HIS A 180 2.47 4.39 1.92
C HIS A 180 1.24 4.00 2.77
N SER A 181 0.72 4.96 3.54
CA SER A 181 -0.49 4.77 4.36
C SER A 181 -0.35 3.52 5.24
N TYR A 182 -1.35 2.64 5.32
CA TYR A 182 -1.26 1.36 6.04
C TYR A 182 -0.01 0.52 5.67
N GLY A 183 0.54 0.67 4.46
CA GLY A 183 1.76 -0.01 4.04
C GLY A 183 3.00 0.38 4.84
N THR A 184 3.02 1.55 5.49
CA THR A 184 4.13 1.94 6.39
C THR A 184 4.16 1.06 7.63
N ASP A 185 3.00 0.64 8.14
CA ASP A 185 2.89 -0.28 9.25
C ASP A 185 3.38 -1.69 8.85
N VAL A 186 2.97 -2.18 7.67
CA VAL A 186 3.49 -3.42 7.07
C VAL A 186 5.03 -3.36 6.94
N ALA A 187 5.56 -2.23 6.46
CA ALA A 187 7.01 -2.01 6.34
C ALA A 187 7.72 -1.94 7.69
N GLY A 188 7.12 -1.30 8.71
CA GLY A 188 7.64 -1.27 10.07
C GLY A 188 7.70 -2.67 10.68
N GLU A 189 6.63 -3.45 10.55
CA GLU A 189 6.60 -4.86 10.96
C GLU A 189 7.63 -5.70 10.20
N ALA A 190 7.90 -5.44 8.92
CA ALA A 190 8.96 -6.13 8.18
C ALA A 190 10.37 -5.86 8.74
N LEU A 191 10.68 -4.61 9.11
CA LEU A 191 11.96 -4.24 9.72
C LEU A 191 12.16 -4.90 11.09
N ILE A 192 11.09 -4.94 11.90
CA ILE A 192 11.03 -5.68 13.17
C ILE A 192 11.28 -7.19 12.95
N ASN A 193 10.70 -7.76 11.89
CA ASN A 193 10.86 -9.18 11.53
C ASN A 193 12.16 -9.51 10.77
N GLY A 194 13.11 -8.56 10.66
CA GLY A 194 14.46 -8.86 10.17
C GLY A 194 14.87 -8.22 8.85
N ALA A 195 13.96 -7.52 8.15
CA ALA A 195 14.30 -6.84 6.89
C ALA A 195 15.43 -5.80 7.08
N ARG A 196 16.38 -5.75 6.13
CA ARG A 196 17.55 -4.84 6.16
C ARG A 196 17.74 -4.04 4.85
N PRO A 197 16.73 -3.32 4.34
CA PRO A 197 16.93 -2.43 3.20
C PRO A 197 17.95 -1.32 3.54
N ALA A 198 18.64 -0.78 2.54
CA ALA A 198 19.59 0.30 2.78
C ALA A 198 18.91 1.60 3.26
N ARG A 199 17.68 1.85 2.79
CA ARG A 199 16.90 3.06 3.04
C ARG A 199 15.41 2.73 3.16
N VAL A 200 14.68 3.50 3.95
CA VAL A 200 13.22 3.36 4.12
C VAL A 200 12.56 4.72 3.95
N VAL A 201 11.55 4.80 3.08
CA VAL A 201 10.68 5.97 2.91
C VAL A 201 9.28 5.62 3.39
N MET A 202 8.71 6.42 4.29
CA MET A 202 7.33 6.27 4.76
C MET A 202 6.52 7.53 4.47
N THR A 203 5.37 7.37 3.80
CA THR A 203 4.50 8.48 3.40
C THR A 203 3.11 8.33 4.02
N GLY A 204 2.62 9.34 4.75
CA GLY A 204 1.27 9.37 5.32
C GLY A 204 0.98 8.26 6.35
N SER A 205 1.94 7.95 7.21
CA SER A 205 1.92 6.78 8.10
C SER A 205 0.92 6.89 9.26
N PRO A 206 0.01 5.92 9.49
CA PRO A 206 -0.86 5.87 10.68
C PRO A 206 -0.13 5.48 11.98
N GLY A 207 1.20 5.47 11.98
CA GLY A 207 2.05 4.91 13.03
C GLY A 207 2.42 3.44 12.80
N ILE A 208 3.33 2.93 13.63
CA ILE A 208 3.84 1.54 13.55
C ILE A 208 3.37 0.73 14.77
N ARG A 209 3.86 1.06 15.97
CA ARG A 209 3.35 0.50 17.24
C ARG A 209 3.22 1.62 18.26
N LYS A 210 2.28 1.49 19.20
CA LYS A 210 1.94 2.52 20.21
C LYS A 210 3.09 2.95 21.13
N TYR A 211 4.19 2.22 21.12
CA TYR A 211 5.36 2.36 21.97
C TYR A 211 6.66 2.40 21.14
N ILE A 212 6.55 2.78 19.87
CA ILE A 212 7.66 3.19 19.01
C ILE A 212 7.53 4.71 18.88
N ASP A 213 8.52 5.46 19.35
CA ASP A 213 8.57 6.93 19.24
C ASP A 213 9.88 7.47 18.65
N GLU A 214 10.84 6.58 18.32
CA GLU A 214 12.01 6.89 17.49
C GLU A 214 12.26 5.81 16.41
N ALA A 215 13.01 6.15 15.36
CA ALA A 215 13.36 5.22 14.29
C ALA A 215 14.25 4.08 14.83
N ALA A 216 15.14 4.36 15.77
CA ALA A 216 16.04 3.38 16.39
C ALA A 216 15.33 2.16 17.03
N ASP A 217 14.05 2.27 17.42
CA ASP A 217 13.26 1.17 17.99
C ASP A 217 13.03 -0.01 17.00
N PHE A 218 13.02 0.27 15.69
CA PHE A 218 12.65 -0.70 14.68
C PHE A 218 13.47 -0.62 13.38
N VAL A 219 14.16 0.48 13.13
CA VAL A 219 15.00 0.69 11.94
C VAL A 219 16.44 0.27 12.27
N PRO A 220 16.94 -0.80 11.63
CA PRO A 220 18.22 -1.40 11.98
C PRO A 220 19.39 -0.62 11.38
N SER A 221 20.38 -0.21 12.17
CA SER A 221 21.60 0.41 11.64
C SER A 221 22.29 -0.52 10.60
N PRO A 222 22.78 0.00 9.45
CA PRO A 222 22.90 1.42 9.07
C PRO A 222 21.71 1.99 8.27
N THR A 223 20.57 1.30 8.21
CA THR A 223 19.37 1.76 7.50
C THR A 223 18.93 3.13 7.99
N ARG A 224 18.55 4.02 7.06
CA ARG A 224 18.02 5.36 7.39
C ARG A 224 16.55 5.47 7.04
N LEU A 225 15.78 6.10 7.94
CA LEU A 225 14.36 6.38 7.77
C LEU A 225 14.14 7.81 7.26
N TYR A 226 13.32 7.93 6.21
CA TYR A 226 12.90 9.17 5.58
C TYR A 226 11.37 9.24 5.61
N VAL A 227 10.80 10.38 6.00
CA VAL A 227 9.38 10.48 6.37
C VAL A 227 8.68 11.70 5.77
N GLU A 228 7.54 11.45 5.15
CA GLU A 228 6.66 12.47 4.58
C GLU A 228 5.27 12.43 5.20
N ARG A 229 4.81 13.61 5.59
CA ARG A 229 3.44 13.92 5.97
C ARG A 229 3.00 15.20 5.27
N ALA A 230 1.88 15.14 4.58
CA ALA A 230 1.22 16.28 3.94
C ALA A 230 0.41 17.07 4.99
N PRO A 231 0.28 18.41 4.89
CA PRO A 231 -0.37 19.20 5.95
C PRO A 231 -1.84 18.87 6.24
N GLY A 232 -2.56 18.25 5.31
CA GLY A 232 -3.94 17.76 5.47
C GLY A 232 -4.05 16.23 5.57
N ASP A 233 -2.97 15.51 5.89
CA ASP A 233 -3.01 14.05 6.02
C ASP A 233 -3.67 13.60 7.34
N TYR A 234 -4.97 13.38 7.27
CA TYR A 234 -5.79 12.88 8.38
C TYR A 234 -5.40 11.48 8.88
N VAL A 235 -4.71 10.66 8.08
CA VAL A 235 -4.27 9.32 8.48
C VAL A 235 -3.00 9.43 9.31
N ALA A 236 -2.04 10.25 8.87
CA ALA A 236 -0.86 10.56 9.67
C ALA A 236 -1.23 11.18 11.02
N TYR A 237 -2.19 12.11 11.02
CA TYR A 237 -2.72 12.68 12.27
C TYR A 237 -3.60 11.73 13.11
N SER A 238 -4.03 10.59 12.58
CA SER A 238 -4.86 9.66 13.36
C SER A 238 -4.06 8.88 14.40
N GLU A 239 -2.77 8.62 14.13
CA GLU A 239 -1.87 7.83 14.98
C GLU A 239 -2.49 6.49 15.43
N TRP A 240 -3.34 5.88 14.57
CA TRP A 240 -4.15 4.71 14.91
C TRP A 240 -3.32 3.50 15.40
N HIS A 241 -2.13 3.30 14.84
CA HIS A 241 -1.23 2.20 15.21
C HIS A 241 -0.09 2.62 16.14
N GLY A 242 0.19 3.92 16.22
CA GLY A 242 1.14 4.52 17.14
C GLY A 242 1.53 5.94 16.74
N PRO A 243 2.54 6.51 17.42
CA PRO A 243 3.13 7.79 17.04
C PRO A 243 3.52 7.83 15.55
N ASP A 244 3.29 8.97 14.92
CA ASP A 244 3.58 9.20 13.50
C ASP A 244 5.10 9.35 13.28
N PRO A 245 5.74 8.54 12.41
CA PRO A 245 7.16 8.66 12.07
C PRO A 245 7.62 10.06 11.66
N ALA A 246 6.73 10.94 11.16
CA ALA A 246 7.06 12.34 10.90
C ALA A 246 7.36 13.18 12.17
N THR A 247 7.19 12.62 13.38
CA THR A 247 7.59 13.25 14.65
C THR A 247 8.84 12.62 15.29
N PHE A 248 9.41 11.56 14.72
CA PHE A 248 10.56 10.86 15.30
C PHE A 248 11.82 11.75 15.23
N PRO A 249 12.58 11.89 16.33
CA PRO A 249 13.68 12.86 16.43
C PRO A 249 14.91 12.50 15.57
N ASP A 250 15.02 11.24 15.17
CA ASP A 250 16.12 10.63 14.42
C ASP A 250 15.75 10.30 12.96
N ALA A 251 14.50 10.52 12.55
CA ALA A 251 14.03 10.36 11.18
C ALA A 251 14.33 11.60 10.31
N VAL A 252 14.59 11.39 9.02
CA VAL A 252 14.78 12.49 8.06
C VAL A 252 13.40 13.00 7.59
N ARG A 253 12.93 14.08 8.20
CA ARG A 253 11.68 14.76 7.85
C ARG A 253 11.78 15.46 6.49
N MET A 254 11.30 14.80 5.43
CA MET A 254 11.32 15.34 4.07
C MET A 254 10.16 16.32 3.82
N ALA A 255 10.39 17.32 2.98
CA ALA A 255 9.39 18.32 2.63
C ALA A 255 8.46 17.77 1.53
N THR A 256 7.15 18.00 1.69
CA THR A 256 6.11 17.62 0.71
C THR A 256 5.82 18.75 -0.30
N ASN A 257 6.24 19.98 0.04
CA ASN A 257 6.22 21.15 -0.83
C ASN A 257 7.64 21.71 -0.89
N ASP A 258 8.07 22.22 -2.06
CA ASP A 258 9.40 22.81 -2.21
C ASP A 258 9.48 24.15 -1.44
N PRO A 259 10.37 24.30 -0.44
CA PRO A 259 10.52 25.54 0.31
C PRO A 259 11.31 26.62 -0.46
N LEU A 260 11.86 26.30 -1.64
CA LEU A 260 12.71 27.16 -2.46
C LEU A 260 12.07 27.53 -3.82
N ALA A 261 11.10 26.76 -4.33
CA ALA A 261 10.43 27.06 -5.60
C ALA A 261 9.30 28.10 -5.46
N ASN A 262 9.36 29.12 -6.32
CA ASN A 262 8.19 29.89 -6.69
C ASN A 262 7.58 29.31 -7.99
N ASP A 263 6.27 29.12 -8.01
CA ASP A 263 5.39 28.74 -9.15
C ASP A 263 5.57 27.37 -9.88
N GLU A 264 6.66 26.61 -9.74
CA GLU A 264 6.78 25.29 -10.42
C GLU A 264 6.44 24.05 -9.56
N ALA A 265 6.44 24.16 -8.23
CA ALA A 265 6.21 23.01 -7.36
C ALA A 265 4.73 22.64 -7.25
N VAL A 266 4.39 21.39 -7.59
CA VAL A 266 3.05 20.85 -7.35
C VAL A 266 2.90 20.52 -5.87
N SER A 267 2.18 21.36 -5.14
CA SER A 267 1.97 21.16 -3.70
C SER A 267 1.16 19.90 -3.38
N VAL A 268 1.57 19.24 -2.30
CA VAL A 268 1.00 18.00 -1.76
C VAL A 268 0.37 18.33 -0.41
N HIS A 269 -0.96 18.23 -0.35
CA HIS A 269 -1.75 18.60 0.82
C HIS A 269 -2.50 17.42 1.42
N TRP A 270 -2.88 16.42 0.61
CA TRP A 270 -3.76 15.35 1.04
C TRP A 270 -3.11 13.97 1.04
N HIS A 271 -3.70 13.05 1.81
CA HIS A 271 -3.17 11.71 2.06
C HIS A 271 -2.73 10.92 0.81
N ASN A 272 -3.42 11.05 -0.33
CA ASN A 272 -3.09 10.28 -1.54
C ASN A 272 -2.14 11.00 -2.52
N GLU A 273 -1.64 12.19 -2.18
CA GLU A 273 -0.97 13.09 -3.14
C GLU A 273 0.56 12.99 -3.21
N TYR A 274 1.23 12.24 -2.32
CA TYR A 274 2.71 12.14 -2.27
C TYR A 274 3.39 11.76 -3.59
N TYR A 275 2.66 11.11 -4.50
CA TYR A 275 3.15 10.65 -5.79
C TYR A 275 2.73 11.56 -6.96
N ARG A 276 2.26 12.79 -6.71
CA ARG A 276 1.91 13.74 -7.79
C ARG A 276 3.15 14.07 -8.61
N THR A 277 3.06 13.95 -9.93
CA THR A 277 4.12 14.35 -10.87
C THR A 277 4.53 15.80 -10.63
N ASN A 278 5.83 16.08 -10.70
CA ASN A 278 6.46 17.38 -10.41
C ASN A 278 6.33 17.88 -8.95
N SER A 279 5.72 17.12 -8.03
CA SER A 279 5.70 17.47 -6.60
C SER A 279 7.06 17.26 -5.94
N GLU A 280 7.31 18.01 -4.86
CA GLU A 280 8.55 17.87 -4.11
C GLU A 280 8.60 16.56 -3.29
N ALA A 281 7.43 16.06 -2.86
CA ALA A 281 7.29 14.73 -2.29
C ALA A 281 7.85 13.64 -3.24
N LEU A 282 7.35 13.57 -4.48
CA LEU A 282 7.82 12.59 -5.44
C LEU A 282 9.33 12.76 -5.75
N ARG A 283 9.80 14.01 -5.92
CA ARG A 283 11.23 14.33 -6.10
C ARG A 283 12.09 13.83 -4.94
N ASN A 284 11.64 13.99 -3.70
CA ASN A 284 12.33 13.47 -2.51
C ASN A 284 12.35 11.94 -2.45
N ILE A 285 11.23 11.28 -2.76
CA ILE A 285 11.18 9.81 -2.91
C ILE A 285 12.23 9.34 -3.94
N GLY A 286 12.27 9.98 -5.13
CA GLY A 286 13.24 9.66 -6.18
C GLY A 286 14.70 9.92 -5.77
N ARG A 287 14.98 11.01 -5.04
CA ARG A 287 16.31 11.31 -4.47
C ARG A 287 16.75 10.23 -3.48
N VAL A 288 15.88 9.78 -2.58
CA VAL A 288 16.19 8.68 -1.65
C VAL A 288 16.44 7.38 -2.40
N VAL A 289 15.61 7.02 -3.38
CA VAL A 289 15.79 5.80 -4.19
C VAL A 289 17.13 5.82 -4.93
N ARG A 290 17.49 6.94 -5.58
CA ARG A 290 18.74 7.05 -6.37
C ARG A 290 20.01 7.38 -5.57
N GLY A 291 19.91 7.54 -4.24
CA GLY A 291 21.04 7.83 -3.36
C GLY A 291 21.52 9.28 -3.36
N ASP A 292 20.73 10.19 -3.92
CA ASP A 292 21.01 11.63 -4.01
C ASP A 292 20.63 12.34 -2.69
N LEU A 293 21.17 11.83 -1.58
CA LEU A 293 20.72 12.17 -0.22
C LEU A 293 21.03 13.60 0.20
N GLN A 294 21.95 14.27 -0.50
CA GLN A 294 22.32 15.67 -0.26
C GLN A 294 21.36 16.66 -0.95
N ALA A 295 20.60 16.21 -1.95
CA ALA A 295 19.59 17.03 -2.62
C ALA A 295 18.21 17.01 -1.93
N ILE A 296 18.02 16.20 -0.89
CA ILE A 296 16.74 16.06 -0.18
C ILE A 296 16.38 17.39 0.49
N THR A 297 15.18 17.89 0.22
CA THR A 297 14.62 19.04 0.96
C THR A 297 13.94 18.54 2.23
N THR A 298 14.20 19.23 3.34
CA THR A 298 13.65 18.89 4.65
C THR A 298 12.73 19.99 5.16
N THR A 299 11.87 19.62 6.12
CA THR A 299 11.01 20.58 6.82
C THR A 299 11.09 20.37 8.33
N ALA A 300 10.91 21.45 9.09
CA ALA A 300 10.74 21.43 10.55
C ALA A 300 9.30 21.81 10.95
N THR A 301 8.34 21.70 10.03
CA THR A 301 6.94 22.04 10.27
C THR A 301 6.33 21.15 11.36
N THR A 302 5.80 21.78 12.41
CA THR A 302 5.12 21.07 13.49
C THR A 302 3.71 20.64 13.06
N ARG A 303 3.16 19.60 13.71
CA ARG A 303 1.77 19.17 13.51
C ARG A 303 0.76 20.30 13.72
N THR A 304 1.01 21.20 14.68
CA THR A 304 0.17 22.38 14.92
C THR A 304 0.19 23.33 13.73
N THR A 305 1.39 23.70 13.25
CA THR A 305 1.58 24.58 12.08
C THR A 305 0.92 24.00 10.82
N GLU A 306 1.02 22.69 10.62
CA GLU A 306 0.43 22.01 9.47
C GLU A 306 -1.12 21.94 9.57
N THR A 307 -1.67 21.72 10.77
CA THR A 307 -3.13 21.68 10.99
C THR A 307 -3.78 23.05 10.80
N GLU A 308 -3.08 24.14 11.11
CA GLU A 308 -3.57 25.52 10.86
C GLU A 308 -3.71 25.84 9.36
N LEU A 309 -2.94 25.17 8.50
CA LEU A 309 -3.01 25.32 7.03
C LEU A 309 -4.15 24.51 6.39
N ALA A 310 -4.77 23.58 7.13
CA ALA A 310 -5.82 22.69 6.67
C ALA A 310 -7.11 22.89 7.50
N PRO A 311 -7.97 23.88 7.18
CA PRO A 311 -9.18 24.15 7.96
C PRO A 311 -10.07 22.90 8.06
N LEU A 312 -10.30 22.45 9.30
CA LEU A 312 -10.94 21.19 9.71
C LEU A 312 -12.45 21.05 9.34
N THR A 313 -12.96 21.84 8.41
CA THR A 313 -14.40 22.09 8.22
C THR A 313 -15.17 20.99 7.46
N SER A 314 -14.53 19.91 7.00
CA SER A 314 -15.21 18.83 6.24
C SER A 314 -15.23 17.43 6.89
N TRP A 315 -14.58 17.21 8.05
CA TRP A 315 -14.39 15.84 8.60
C TRP A 315 -14.81 15.61 10.06
N GLY A 316 -15.24 16.64 10.79
CA GLY A 316 -15.30 16.64 12.26
C GLY A 316 -16.21 15.60 12.96
N THR A 317 -17.24 15.07 12.29
CA THR A 317 -18.27 14.24 12.96
C THR A 317 -18.06 12.72 12.80
N PRO A 318 -17.83 12.16 11.59
CA PRO A 318 -17.74 10.70 11.43
C PRO A 318 -16.45 10.10 12.03
N PHE A 319 -15.31 10.77 11.85
CA PHE A 319 -14.00 10.20 12.18
C PHE A 319 -13.70 10.16 13.68
N ASN A 320 -14.19 11.14 14.45
CA ASN A 320 -14.07 11.18 15.91
C ASN A 320 -14.78 10.01 16.62
N HIS A 321 -15.80 9.41 15.98
CA HIS A 321 -16.40 8.18 16.47
C HIS A 321 -15.54 6.96 16.11
N LEU A 322 -15.05 6.87 14.87
CA LEU A 322 -14.25 5.73 14.41
C LEU A 322 -12.94 5.54 15.20
N ALA A 323 -12.21 6.63 15.49
CA ALA A 323 -10.98 6.57 16.28
C ALA A 323 -11.22 6.05 17.73
N LYS A 324 -12.36 6.38 18.32
CA LYS A 324 -12.76 5.84 19.64
C LYS A 324 -13.08 4.34 19.57
N THR A 325 -13.72 3.89 18.50
CA THR A 325 -14.02 2.46 18.28
C THR A 325 -12.75 1.65 18.04
N ALA A 326 -11.81 2.17 17.23
CA ALA A 326 -10.51 1.52 16.95
C ALA A 326 -9.73 1.21 18.25
N SER A 327 -9.64 2.18 19.15
CA SER A 327 -8.95 2.00 20.45
C SER A 327 -9.58 0.90 21.32
N ALA A 328 -10.90 0.72 21.25
CA ALA A 328 -11.60 -0.32 22.00
C ALA A 328 -11.34 -1.74 21.46
N VAL A 329 -11.32 -1.91 20.13
CA VAL A 329 -11.03 -3.21 19.48
C VAL A 329 -9.59 -3.65 19.78
N TYR A 330 -8.63 -2.74 19.64
CA TYR A 330 -7.21 -3.01 19.92
C TYR A 330 -6.97 -3.50 21.37
N ASN A 331 -7.62 -2.87 22.35
CA ASN A 331 -7.50 -3.27 23.76
C ASN A 331 -8.09 -4.66 24.04
N GLY A 332 -9.03 -5.14 23.21
CA GLY A 332 -9.56 -6.50 23.27
C GLY A 332 -8.58 -7.54 22.77
N VAL A 333 -7.90 -7.27 21.64
CA VAL A 333 -6.95 -8.21 21.02
C VAL A 333 -5.64 -8.31 21.80
N VAL A 334 -5.09 -7.18 22.27
CA VAL A 334 -3.80 -7.16 22.99
C VAL A 334 -3.88 -7.87 24.35
N ASN A 335 -5.04 -7.86 25.01
CA ASN A 335 -5.27 -8.62 26.24
C ASN A 335 -5.21 -10.15 26.05
N LEU A 336 -5.28 -10.66 24.81
CA LEU A 336 -5.17 -12.09 24.49
C LEU A 336 -3.73 -12.54 24.20
N THR A 337 -2.78 -11.61 24.02
CA THR A 337 -1.41 -11.90 23.54
C THR A 337 -0.29 -11.51 24.50
N HIS A 338 -0.59 -11.05 25.72
CA HIS A 338 0.43 -10.82 26.75
C HIS A 338 0.76 -12.12 27.52
N PRO A 339 2.02 -12.58 27.53
CA PRO A 339 2.48 -13.51 28.56
C PRO A 339 2.46 -12.78 29.90
N HIS A 340 1.88 -13.38 30.94
CA HIS A 340 1.90 -12.81 32.28
C HIS A 340 3.34 -12.63 32.79
N ARG A 341 3.82 -11.38 32.85
CA ARG A 341 5.02 -11.04 33.63
C ARG A 341 4.68 -11.16 35.11
N HIS A 342 5.09 -12.26 35.73
CA HIS A 342 5.08 -12.38 37.20
C HIS A 342 6.01 -11.30 37.81
N PRO A 343 5.59 -10.60 38.87
CA PRO A 343 6.47 -9.69 39.59
C PRO A 343 7.55 -10.47 40.35
N THR A 344 8.79 -10.02 40.24
CA THR A 344 9.96 -10.60 40.92
C THR A 344 9.92 -10.32 42.43
N ALA A 345 10.05 -11.37 43.25
CA ALA A 345 10.26 -11.26 44.69
C ALA A 345 11.76 -11.40 45.05
N PRO A 346 12.27 -10.70 46.10
CA PRO A 346 13.66 -10.83 46.55
C PRO A 346 13.90 -12.11 47.38
N PRO A 347 15.17 -12.53 47.55
CA PRO A 347 15.47 -13.88 48.05
C PRO A 347 15.48 -14.01 49.58
N ASN A 348 14.97 -15.15 50.08
CA ASN A 348 15.61 -16.00 51.10
C ASN A 348 14.82 -17.32 51.31
N THR A 349 15.55 -18.42 51.55
CA THR A 349 15.07 -19.80 51.77
C THR A 349 15.21 -20.22 53.25
N PRO A 350 14.88 -21.46 53.69
CA PRO A 350 13.82 -22.41 53.30
C PRO A 350 13.06 -23.03 54.52
N THR A 351 11.88 -23.67 54.34
CA THR A 351 11.55 -25.00 54.97
C THR A 351 10.17 -25.60 54.61
N ALA A 352 10.16 -26.94 54.53
CA ALA A 352 9.11 -27.92 54.91
C ALA A 352 7.73 -28.00 54.20
N ALA A 353 7.47 -29.20 53.67
CA ALA A 353 6.15 -29.83 53.44
C ALA A 353 5.89 -30.86 54.59
N PRO A 354 4.80 -31.67 54.69
CA PRO A 354 3.82 -32.08 53.65
C PRO A 354 2.31 -32.17 54.08
N GLY A 355 1.42 -32.53 53.14
CA GLY A 355 0.05 -32.99 53.44
C GLY A 355 -0.93 -33.03 52.25
N THR A 356 -1.47 -34.22 51.94
CA THR A 356 -2.54 -34.55 50.95
C THR A 356 -3.56 -35.51 51.64
N PRO A 357 -4.70 -35.99 51.07
CA PRO A 357 -5.31 -35.83 49.73
C PRO A 357 -6.87 -35.68 49.69
N ALA A 358 -7.48 -35.95 48.51
CA ALA A 358 -8.89 -36.33 48.17
C ALA A 358 -9.81 -35.20 47.61
N ALA A 359 -10.72 -35.44 46.65
CA ALA A 359 -10.93 -36.53 45.67
C ALA A 359 -11.87 -36.07 44.50
N LEU A 360 -11.88 -36.83 43.38
CA LEU A 360 -12.84 -36.81 42.25
C LEU A 360 -14.11 -37.65 42.58
N PRO A 361 -15.19 -37.77 41.74
CA PRO A 361 -15.37 -37.48 40.29
C PRO A 361 -16.67 -36.63 40.01
N ASP A 362 -17.40 -36.60 38.88
CA ASP A 362 -17.42 -37.35 37.60
C ASP A 362 -18.13 -36.56 36.45
N ALA A 363 -18.29 -37.17 35.26
CA ALA A 363 -19.20 -36.77 34.15
C ALA A 363 -20.31 -37.82 33.92
N PRO A 364 -21.40 -37.59 33.13
CA PRO A 364 -21.31 -37.87 31.68
C PRO A 364 -22.35 -37.20 30.70
N ALA A 365 -22.05 -37.38 29.40
CA ALA A 365 -22.96 -37.66 28.26
C ALA A 365 -23.91 -36.60 27.62
N VAL A 366 -24.03 -36.76 26.29
CA VAL A 366 -24.86 -36.02 25.30
C VAL A 366 -26.03 -36.90 24.86
N PRO A 367 -27.15 -36.32 24.38
CA PRO A 367 -27.70 -36.81 23.09
C PRO A 367 -28.23 -35.71 22.14
N VAL A 368 -28.27 -36.08 20.86
CA VAL A 368 -28.93 -35.45 19.69
C VAL A 368 -29.88 -36.56 19.16
N PRO A 369 -31.15 -36.33 18.74
CA PRO A 369 -31.39 -35.95 17.34
C PRO A 369 -32.74 -35.29 16.91
N ASP A 370 -32.74 -34.87 15.63
CA ASP A 370 -33.76 -34.95 14.57
C ASP A 370 -35.04 -34.08 14.44
N ASP A 371 -35.24 -33.74 13.15
CA ASP A 371 -36.46 -33.60 12.34
C ASP A 371 -37.59 -32.59 12.66
N GLY A 372 -37.71 -31.58 11.77
CA GLY A 372 -38.66 -31.77 10.66
C GLY A 372 -39.80 -30.75 10.43
N VAL A 373 -40.19 -30.66 9.14
CA VAL A 373 -41.58 -30.46 8.66
C VAL A 373 -42.19 -29.03 8.54
N ARG A 374 -42.18 -28.55 7.27
CA ARG A 374 -43.26 -27.89 6.47
C ARG A 374 -43.81 -26.47 6.77
N GLN A 375 -43.65 -25.63 5.74
CA GLN A 375 -44.70 -24.90 4.96
C GLN A 375 -46.01 -24.42 5.62
N ALA A 376 -46.18 -23.10 5.70
CA ALA A 376 -47.27 -22.26 5.16
C ALA A 376 -46.86 -20.77 5.36
N GLY A 377 -47.29 -19.75 4.61
CA GLY A 377 -48.19 -19.67 3.46
C GLY A 377 -49.11 -18.44 3.57
N TRP A 378 -49.15 -17.58 2.54
CA TRP A 378 -50.15 -16.49 2.30
C TRP A 378 -50.03 -15.26 3.24
N SER A 379 -49.56 -14.10 2.75
CA SER A 379 -50.29 -12.97 2.11
C SER A 379 -51.13 -12.13 3.11
N SER A 380 -51.36 -10.82 2.96
CA SER A 380 -51.67 -10.03 1.75
C SER A 380 -51.69 -8.51 2.03
N VAL A 381 -51.74 -7.66 0.98
CA VAL A 381 -52.38 -6.30 0.95
C VAL A 381 -51.58 -5.17 1.69
N GLU A 382 -51.45 -3.91 1.21
CA GLU A 382 -52.37 -3.03 0.45
C GLU A 382 -51.70 -2.06 -0.58
N ARG A 383 -52.52 -1.24 -1.27
CA ARG A 383 -52.24 -0.31 -2.41
C ARG A 383 -51.77 1.09 -1.93
N VAL A 384 -50.89 1.87 -2.61
CA VAL A 384 -51.00 2.62 -3.91
C VAL A 384 -52.19 3.63 -3.89
N PRO A 385 -52.09 4.95 -4.26
CA PRO A 385 -51.26 5.63 -5.31
C PRO A 385 -50.50 6.90 -4.80
N GLY A 386 -49.83 7.77 -5.59
CA GLY A 386 -49.48 7.84 -7.03
C GLY A 386 -49.17 9.29 -7.48
N GLU A 387 -48.70 9.48 -8.74
CA GLU A 387 -48.41 10.76 -9.43
C GLU A 387 -47.20 11.59 -8.88
N ARG A 388 -46.45 12.38 -9.67
CA ARG A 388 -46.56 12.79 -11.10
C ARG A 388 -45.17 13.12 -11.69
N GLU A 389 -45.05 13.10 -13.02
CA GLU A 389 -43.86 13.50 -13.77
C GLU A 389 -43.61 15.03 -13.75
N SER A 390 -42.36 15.45 -13.97
CA SER A 390 -42.11 16.60 -14.85
C SER A 390 -40.79 16.44 -15.61
N THR A 391 -40.84 16.70 -16.91
CA THR A 391 -39.68 16.85 -17.79
C THR A 391 -39.70 18.26 -18.36
N ALA A 392 -38.54 18.90 -18.48
CA ALA A 392 -38.38 20.14 -19.26
C ALA A 392 -36.97 20.21 -19.85
N ARG A 393 -36.88 20.60 -21.12
CA ARG A 393 -35.63 20.72 -21.88
C ARG A 393 -35.14 22.16 -21.90
N GLY A 394 -33.82 22.31 -21.78
CA GLY A 394 -32.97 22.99 -22.77
C GLY A 394 -33.18 24.48 -23.10
N ALA A 395 -32.09 25.24 -22.97
CA ALA A 395 -31.80 26.38 -23.84
C ALA A 395 -30.28 26.42 -24.09
N GLY A 396 -29.87 26.50 -25.36
CA GLY A 396 -28.49 26.75 -25.74
C GLY A 396 -28.37 28.14 -26.38
N VAL A 397 -27.19 28.77 -26.28
CA VAL A 397 -26.84 29.95 -27.07
C VAL A 397 -25.46 29.72 -27.68
N SER A 398 -25.36 30.02 -28.97
CA SER A 398 -24.13 30.00 -29.76
C SER A 398 -23.89 31.38 -30.39
N ARG A 399 -22.68 31.58 -30.93
CA ARG A 399 -22.10 32.78 -31.59
C ARG A 399 -21.26 33.66 -30.65
N GLY A 400 -20.13 34.20 -31.10
CA GLY A 400 -19.49 34.07 -32.42
C GLY A 400 -18.09 34.67 -32.43
N GLY A 401 -17.25 34.28 -33.39
CA GLY A 401 -15.86 34.70 -33.45
C GLY A 401 -15.65 36.11 -34.03
N ALA A 402 -14.43 36.62 -33.85
CA ALA A 402 -13.91 37.76 -34.60
C ALA A 402 -12.42 37.56 -34.91
N HIS A 403 -12.06 37.68 -36.20
CA HIS A 403 -10.67 37.85 -36.65
C HIS A 403 -10.02 39.08 -36.00
N ARG A 404 -8.69 39.05 -35.87
CA ARG A 404 -7.85 40.17 -36.32
C ARG A 404 -6.44 39.73 -36.66
N ASP A 405 -5.96 40.23 -37.79
CA ASP A 405 -4.61 40.07 -38.31
C ASP A 405 -3.62 41.09 -37.72
N HIS A 406 -2.37 40.98 -38.20
CA HIS A 406 -1.19 41.84 -37.96
C HIS A 406 -0.43 41.59 -36.63
N GLN A 407 0.91 41.69 -36.60
CA GLN A 407 1.82 42.25 -37.62
C GLN A 407 3.19 41.56 -37.66
N THR A 408 3.83 41.62 -38.84
CA THR A 408 5.23 41.26 -39.07
C THR A 408 6.18 42.27 -38.44
N GLY A 409 7.29 41.80 -37.87
CA GLY A 409 8.36 42.65 -37.34
C GLY A 409 9.69 41.91 -37.22
N GLY A 410 10.53 42.01 -38.26
CA GLY A 410 11.89 41.46 -38.25
C GLY A 410 12.97 42.50 -37.90
N ARG A 411 14.23 42.05 -37.95
CA ARG A 411 15.49 42.70 -37.46
C ARG A 411 15.69 42.51 -35.94
N GLY A 412 16.80 42.00 -35.42
CA GLY A 412 18.01 41.48 -36.06
C GLY A 412 19.26 42.30 -35.77
N ARG A 413 20.07 41.84 -34.82
CA ARG A 413 21.54 41.85 -34.76
C ARG A 413 22.00 41.01 -33.58
#